data_AF-A0A7W2QK64-F1
#
_entry.id   AF-A0A7W2QK64-F1
#
_cell.length_a   1.000
_cell.length_b   1.000
_cell.length_c   1.000
_cell.angle_alpha   90.00
_cell.angle_beta   90.00
_cell.angle_gamma   90.00
#
_symmetry.space_group_name_H-M   'P 1'
#
loop_
_entity.id
_entity.type
_entity.pdbx_description
1 polymer ?
#
loop_
_entity_poly.entity_id
_entity_poly.type
_entity_poly.pdbx_seq_one_letter_code
_entity_poly.pdbx_strand_id
1 'polypeptide(L)'
;MTNTIVCPANSRLTDEQLSILSMVFNRPARAQLIELRNILSDYRAAFRVYKAGEVTFDMEGLAQRVLVKCPAKTLDRLNQLLDQGLCLQAIAVTPLKIPLSGPEGISLTT
;
A
#
# COMPACT_ATOMS: atom_id res chain seq x y z
N MET A 1 22.52 -3.53 -0.65
CA MET A 1 21.96 -2.67 -1.72
C MET A 1 20.65 -2.15 -1.16
N THR A 2 20.55 -0.85 -0.86
CA THR A 2 19.32 -0.26 -0.33
C THR A 2 18.27 -0.31 -1.44
N ASN A 3 17.34 -1.26 -1.34
CA ASN A 3 16.25 -1.41 -2.30
C ASN A 3 15.22 -0.32 -1.98
N THR A 4 15.31 0.82 -2.65
CA THR A 4 14.41 1.96 -2.42
C THR A 4 13.40 2.08 -3.56
N ILE A 5 12.16 2.42 -3.21
CA ILE A 5 11.10 2.70 -4.17
C ILE A 5 10.76 4.18 -4.09
N VAL A 6 10.75 4.85 -5.24
CA VAL A 6 10.39 6.27 -5.35
C VAL A 6 9.01 6.40 -5.97
N CYS A 7 8.21 7.26 -5.37
CA CYS A 7 6.80 7.44 -5.68
C CYS A 7 6.47 8.93 -5.71
N PRO A 8 5.79 9.46 -6.75
CA PRO A 8 5.32 10.84 -6.72
C PRO A 8 4.37 11.08 -5.54
N ALA A 9 4.55 12.19 -4.83
CA ALA A 9 3.77 12.53 -3.64
C ALA A 9 2.26 12.62 -3.89
N ASN A 10 1.90 13.07 -5.09
CA ASN A 10 0.52 13.25 -5.57
C ASN A 10 -0.05 11.99 -6.26
N SER A 11 0.65 10.86 -6.21
CA SER A 11 0.16 9.61 -6.82
C SER A 11 -1.19 9.21 -6.25
N ARG A 12 -2.11 8.83 -7.14
CA ARG A 12 -3.44 8.29 -6.82
C ARG A 12 -3.63 6.97 -7.55
N LEU A 13 -4.42 6.08 -6.96
CA LEU A 13 -4.81 4.84 -7.62
C LEU A 13 -5.82 5.13 -8.72
N THR A 14 -5.64 4.49 -9.88
CA THR A 14 -6.63 4.46 -10.97
C THR A 14 -7.66 3.34 -10.75
N ASP A 15 -8.79 3.37 -11.46
CA ASP A 15 -9.80 2.30 -11.38
C ASP A 15 -9.26 0.90 -11.73
N GLU A 16 -8.33 0.84 -12.67
CA GLU A 16 -7.60 -0.40 -13.00
C GLU A 16 -6.78 -0.90 -11.80
N GLN A 17 -6.03 0.01 -11.16
CA GLN A 17 -5.24 -0.32 -9.97
C GLN A 17 -6.12 -0.69 -8.76
N LEU A 18 -7.33 -0.15 -8.65
CA LEU A 18 -8.32 -0.56 -7.64
C LEU A 18 -8.81 -2.00 -7.87
N SER A 19 -8.94 -2.39 -9.14
CA SER A 19 -9.29 -3.76 -9.51
C SER A 19 -8.17 -4.73 -9.13
N ILE A 20 -6.92 -4.38 -9.45
CA ILE A 20 -5.72 -5.15 -9.03
C ILE A 20 -5.67 -5.24 -7.50
N LEU A 21 -5.86 -4.12 -6.80
CA LEU A 21 -5.87 -4.06 -5.35
C LEU A 21 -6.95 -4.98 -4.75
N SER A 22 -8.14 -5.01 -5.35
CA SER A 22 -9.25 -5.87 -4.94
C SER A 22 -8.98 -7.35 -5.16
N MET A 23 -8.24 -7.71 -6.21
CA MET A 23 -7.85 -9.08 -6.51
C MET A 23 -6.77 -9.58 -5.54
N VAL A 24 -5.72 -8.77 -5.32
CA VAL A 24 -4.59 -9.11 -4.44
C VAL A 24 -5.04 -9.14 -2.97
N PHE A 25 -5.79 -8.13 -2.55
CA PHE A 25 -6.41 -8.03 -1.23
C PHE A 25 -7.90 -8.38 -1.29
N ASN A 26 -8.15 -9.64 -1.64
CA ASN A 26 -9.48 -10.23 -1.57
C ASN A 26 -10.07 -10.17 -0.15
N ARG A 27 -11.37 -10.49 -0.02
CA ARG A 27 -12.14 -10.32 1.22
C ARG A 27 -11.42 -10.73 2.53
N PRO A 28 -10.82 -11.94 2.68
CA PRO A 28 -10.12 -12.32 3.91
C PRO A 28 -8.84 -11.51 4.18
N ALA A 29 -8.28 -10.85 3.18
CA ALA A 29 -7.07 -10.04 3.28
C ALA A 29 -7.33 -8.54 3.47
N ARG A 30 -8.59 -8.07 3.42
CA ARG A 30 -8.90 -6.63 3.50
C ARG A 30 -8.47 -5.97 4.81
N ALA A 31 -8.53 -6.69 5.92
CA ALA A 31 -8.01 -6.20 7.20
C ALA A 31 -6.47 -5.95 7.13
N GLN A 32 -5.75 -6.80 6.39
CA GLN A 32 -4.30 -6.65 6.18
C GLN A 32 -4.01 -5.44 5.28
N LEU A 33 -4.86 -5.16 4.30
CA LEU A 33 -4.75 -3.94 3.48
C LEU A 33 -4.93 -2.68 4.33
N ILE A 34 -5.91 -2.66 5.24
CA ILE A 34 -6.13 -1.52 6.15
C ILE A 34 -4.88 -1.28 7.00
N GLU A 35 -4.32 -2.32 7.60
CA GLU A 35 -3.12 -2.15 8.42
C GLU A 35 -1.89 -1.77 7.61
N LEU A 36 -1.72 -2.34 6.42
CA LEU A 36 -0.69 -1.93 5.47
C LEU A 36 -0.81 -0.43 5.13
N ARG A 37 -2.02 0.05 4.85
CA ARG A 37 -2.26 1.47 4.59
C ARG A 37 -1.94 2.34 5.80
N ASN A 38 -2.26 1.89 7.01
CA ASN A 38 -1.88 2.59 8.24
C ASN A 38 -0.36 2.70 8.37
N ILE A 39 0.38 1.63 8.08
CA ILE A 39 1.84 1.62 8.08
C ILE A 39 2.39 2.59 7.03
N LEU A 40 1.92 2.50 5.78
CA LEU A 40 2.40 3.35 4.69
C LEU A 40 2.08 4.84 4.88
N SER A 41 0.97 5.14 5.58
CA SER A 41 0.54 6.52 5.86
C SER A 41 1.27 7.15 7.04
N ASP A 42 2.05 6.39 7.80
CA ASP A 42 2.83 6.91 8.93
C ASP A 42 3.95 7.82 8.42
N TYR A 43 3.74 9.13 8.52
CA TYR A 43 4.70 10.15 8.08
C TYR A 43 5.92 10.25 9.00
N ARG A 44 5.90 9.62 10.18
CA ARG A 44 7.02 9.59 11.13
C ARG A 44 7.90 8.35 10.94
N ALA A 45 7.51 7.44 10.06
CA ALA A 45 8.24 6.21 9.84
C ALA A 45 9.62 6.47 9.21
N ALA A 46 10.67 5.88 9.81
CA ALA A 46 12.04 6.05 9.34
C ALA A 46 12.29 5.47 7.94
N PHE A 47 11.47 4.50 7.49
CA PHE A 47 11.56 3.93 6.15
C PHE A 47 11.02 4.87 5.06
N ARG A 48 10.49 6.05 5.41
CA ARG A 48 9.82 6.96 4.47
C ARG A 48 10.45 8.35 4.54
N VAL A 49 10.85 8.88 3.39
CA VAL A 49 11.41 10.23 3.27
C VAL A 49 10.66 11.01 2.19
N TYR A 50 10.21 12.21 2.53
CA TYR A 50 9.60 13.15 1.59
C TYR A 50 10.63 14.16 1.11
N LYS A 51 10.86 14.25 -0.20
CA LYS A 51 11.80 15.23 -0.78
C LYS A 51 11.37 15.60 -2.19
N ALA A 52 11.40 16.89 -2.52
CA ALA A 52 11.20 17.40 -3.89
C ALA A 52 9.90 16.92 -4.59
N GLY A 53 8.81 16.70 -3.86
CA GLY A 53 7.55 16.23 -4.45
C GLY A 53 7.49 14.71 -4.67
N GLU A 54 8.49 13.99 -4.17
CA GLU A 54 8.57 12.54 -4.20
C GLU A 54 8.64 11.97 -2.78
N VAL A 55 8.24 10.72 -2.66
CA VAL A 55 8.30 9.91 -1.45
C VAL A 55 9.16 8.70 -1.74
N THR A 56 10.28 8.60 -1.04
CA THR A 56 11.17 7.44 -1.09
C THR A 56 10.82 6.50 0.04
N PHE A 57 10.68 5.22 -0.27
CA PHE A 57 10.46 4.13 0.68
C PHE A 57 11.69 3.23 0.70
N ASP A 58 12.26 3.02 1.89
CA ASP A 58 13.22 1.95 2.15
C ASP A 58 12.47 0.63 2.35
N MET A 59 12.67 -0.32 1.42
CA MET A 59 11.92 -1.57 1.43
C MET A 59 12.34 -2.49 2.57
N GLU A 60 13.57 -2.42 3.05
CA GLU A 60 14.01 -3.24 4.19
C GLU A 60 13.34 -2.78 5.48
N GLY A 61 13.39 -1.48 5.78
CA GLY A 61 12.69 -0.90 6.92
C GLY A 61 11.17 -1.06 6.85
N LEU A 62 10.58 -0.92 5.65
CA LEU A 62 9.15 -1.17 5.44
C LEU A 62 8.79 -2.63 5.70
N ALA A 63 9.55 -3.58 5.14
CA ALA A 63 9.31 -5.01 5.33
C ALA A 63 9.35 -5.40 6.80
N GLN A 64 10.35 -4.91 7.55
CA GLN A 64 10.43 -5.13 9.00
C GLN A 64 9.18 -4.60 9.70
N ARG A 65 8.72 -3.38 9.36
CA ARG A 65 7.53 -2.80 9.99
C ARG A 65 6.25 -3.57 9.67
N VAL A 66 6.11 -4.05 8.43
CA VAL A 66 4.98 -4.88 7.99
C VAL A 66 4.98 -6.21 8.75
N LEU A 67 6.10 -6.89 8.84
CA LEU A 67 6.20 -8.19 9.52
C LEU A 67 5.92 -8.13 11.03
N VAL A 68 6.09 -6.97 11.65
CA VAL A 68 5.72 -6.76 13.06
C VAL A 68 4.20 -6.74 13.28
N LYS A 69 3.42 -6.28 12.29
CA LYS A 69 1.97 -6.05 12.45
C LYS A 69 1.09 -6.96 11.61
N CYS A 70 1.64 -7.49 10.53
CA CYS A 70 0.93 -8.24 9.52
C CYS A 70 1.61 -9.58 9.28
N PRO A 71 0.87 -10.63 8.87
CA PRO A 71 1.48 -11.90 8.49
C PRO A 71 2.39 -11.71 7.26
N ALA A 72 3.40 -12.58 7.13
CA ALA A 72 4.37 -12.55 6.02
C ALA A 72 3.72 -12.47 4.62
N LYS A 73 2.58 -13.14 4.44
CA LYS A 73 1.76 -13.10 3.22
C LYS A 73 1.30 -11.68 2.82
N THR A 74 1.36 -10.71 3.72
CA THR A 74 1.07 -9.30 3.42
C THR A 74 2.21 -8.66 2.66
N LEU A 75 3.45 -9.06 2.94
CA LEU A 75 4.63 -8.62 2.23
C LEU A 75 4.67 -9.21 0.81
N ASP A 76 4.32 -10.49 0.64
CA ASP A 76 4.17 -11.10 -0.69
C ASP A 76 3.16 -10.35 -1.55
N ARG A 77 1.99 -10.01 -0.98
CA ARG A 77 0.97 -9.20 -1.65
C ARG A 77 1.46 -7.80 -1.98
N LEU A 78 2.21 -7.16 -1.08
CA LEU A 78 2.80 -5.85 -1.33
C LEU A 78 3.75 -5.90 -2.52
N ASN A 79 4.64 -6.89 -2.56
CA ASN A 79 5.55 -7.11 -3.68
C ASN A 79 4.78 -7.35 -4.99
N GLN A 80 3.70 -8.14 -4.94
CA GLN A 80 2.83 -8.34 -6.09
C GLN A 80 2.21 -7.01 -6.60
N LEU A 81 1.79 -6.11 -5.71
CA LEU A 81 1.28 -4.79 -6.13
C LEU A 81 2.37 -3.94 -6.80
N LEU A 82 3.60 -4.00 -6.28
CA LEU A 82 4.74 -3.29 -6.83
C LEU A 82 5.11 -3.80 -8.23
N ASP A 83 5.12 -5.12 -8.42
CA ASP A 83 5.35 -5.75 -9.73
C ASP A 83 4.26 -5.38 -10.76
N GLN A 84 3.05 -5.07 -10.29
CA GLN A 84 1.93 -4.57 -11.10
C GLN A 84 1.98 -3.03 -11.29
N GLY A 85 3.04 -2.36 -10.83
CA GLY A 85 3.24 -0.93 -11.02
C GLY A 85 2.43 -0.03 -10.06
N LEU A 86 1.85 -0.58 -8.99
CA LEU A 86 1.18 0.26 -7.99
C LEU A 86 2.22 0.96 -7.13
N CYS A 87 2.06 2.28 -6.99
CA CYS A 87 2.90 3.07 -6.14
C CYS A 87 2.45 3.00 -4.67
N LEU A 88 3.41 2.80 -3.76
CA LEU A 88 3.17 2.75 -2.31
C LEU A 88 2.49 4.00 -1.76
N GLN A 89 2.90 5.18 -2.25
CA GLN A 89 2.27 6.44 -1.88
C GLN A 89 0.81 6.47 -2.33
N ALA A 90 0.49 5.98 -3.54
CA ALA A 90 -0.90 5.91 -4.01
C ALA A 90 -1.76 5.02 -3.10
N ILE A 91 -1.24 3.86 -2.69
CA ILE A 91 -1.94 2.94 -1.76
C ILE A 91 -2.18 3.62 -0.41
N ALA A 92 -1.20 4.37 0.10
CA ALA A 92 -1.31 5.10 1.35
C ALA A 92 -2.40 6.18 1.29
N VAL A 93 -2.29 7.09 0.32
CA VAL A 93 -3.04 8.35 0.37
C VAL A 93 -4.37 8.34 -0.38
N THR A 94 -4.59 7.40 -1.30
CA THR A 94 -5.86 7.37 -2.07
C THR A 94 -7.03 7.16 -1.11
N PRO A 95 -8.08 7.99 -1.16
CA PRO A 95 -9.29 7.79 -0.37
C PRO A 95 -10.03 6.54 -0.86
N LEU A 96 -10.09 5.49 -0.02
CA LEU A 96 -10.64 4.18 -0.38
C LEU A 96 -11.77 3.75 0.55
N LYS A 97 -12.84 3.23 -0.03
CA LYS A 97 -13.85 2.42 0.65
C LYS A 97 -13.38 0.97 0.60
N ILE A 98 -13.07 0.39 1.75
CA ILE A 98 -12.61 -1.00 1.89
C ILE A 98 -13.69 -1.78 2.66
N PRO A 99 -14.68 -2.37 1.96
CA PRO A 99 -15.76 -3.09 2.62
C PRO A 99 -15.23 -4.38 3.27
N LEU A 100 -15.37 -4.55 4.59
CA LEU A 100 -14.97 -5.78 5.28
C LEU A 100 -15.94 -6.95 5.02
N SER A 101 -17.17 -6.61 4.64
CA SER A 101 -18.28 -7.53 4.42
C SER A 101 -18.94 -7.27 3.06
N GLY A 102 -19.70 -8.24 2.55
CA GLY A 102 -20.40 -8.13 1.27
C GLY A 102 -19.55 -8.52 0.05
N PRO A 103 -20.16 -8.54 -1.16
CA PRO A 103 -19.49 -8.87 -2.41
C PRO A 103 -18.76 -7.67 -3.06
N GLU A 104 -18.99 -6.46 -2.54
CA GLU A 104 -18.40 -5.22 -3.08
C GLU A 104 -16.87 -5.27 -3.10
N GLY A 105 -16.25 -4.74 -4.15
CA GLY A 105 -14.80 -4.55 -4.27
C GLY A 105 -14.28 -3.32 -3.50
N ILE A 106 -12.98 -3.07 -3.58
CA ILE A 106 -12.38 -1.82 -3.10
C ILE A 106 -12.67 -0.73 -4.12
N SER A 107 -13.14 0.43 -3.66
CA SER A 107 -13.49 1.57 -4.52
C SER A 107 -13.01 2.88 -3.91
N LEU A 108 -13.08 3.97 -4.67
CA LEU A 108 -12.81 5.31 -4.16
C LEU A 108 -13.93 5.75 -3.19
N THR A 109 -13.57 6.46 -2.13
CA THR A 109 -14.54 7.30 -1.42
C THR A 109 -14.69 8.60 -2.19
N THR A 110 -15.88 8.81 -2.78
CA THR A 110 -16.35 10.13 -3.26
C THR A 110 -16.35 11.16 -2.16
#